data_AF-A0A819EIU9-F1
#
_entry.id   AF-A0A819EIU9-F1
#
_cell.length_a   1.000
_cell.length_b   1.000
_cell.length_c   1.000
_cell.angle_alpha   90.00
_cell.angle_beta   90.00
_cell.angle_gamma   90.00
#
_symmetry.space_group_name_H-M   'P 1'
#
loop_
_entity.id
_entity.type
_entity.pdbx_description
1 polymer ?
#
loop_
_entity_poly.entity_id
_entity_poly.type
_entity_poly.pdbx_seq_one_letter_code
_entity_poly.pdbx_strand_id
1 'polypeptide(L)'
;NVSLFRDHSLIRAWLHTVDRNGGIYRYRWGDAPIHTLVLTQLLAKDHIARLRYFGYVHRSEFTCADGIEKDLCKAQVKPFLPYWGMQYLYSEDGCLSSLRKSLCHYYPEIKL
;
A
#
# COMPACT_ATOMS: atom_id res chain seq x y z
N ASN A 1 3.08 2.64 12.98
CA ASN A 1 3.14 2.18 14.39
C ASN A 1 3.94 0.88 14.45
N VAL A 2 5.18 0.92 14.93
CA VAL A 2 6.05 -0.28 14.97
C VAL A 2 5.77 -1.20 16.17
N SER A 3 5.16 -0.68 17.24
CA SER A 3 4.80 -1.51 18.41
C SER A 3 3.80 -2.59 18.05
N LEU A 4 3.01 -2.37 16.99
CA LEU A 4 2.09 -3.35 16.46
C LEU A 4 2.77 -4.67 16.09
N PHE A 5 3.90 -4.63 15.39
CA PHE A 5 4.62 -5.84 14.97
C PHE A 5 5.51 -6.42 16.08
N ARG A 6 5.93 -5.57 17.03
CA ARG A 6 6.81 -5.95 18.13
C ARG A 6 6.06 -6.54 19.33
N ASP A 7 4.91 -5.97 19.67
CA ASP A 7 4.27 -6.20 20.97
C ASP A 7 2.92 -6.95 20.84
N HIS A 8 2.24 -6.87 19.69
CA HIS A 8 0.95 -7.54 19.50
C HIS A 8 1.11 -9.07 19.36
N SER A 9 0.63 -9.82 20.34
CA SER A 9 0.85 -11.27 20.47
C SER A 9 0.35 -12.07 19.25
N LEU A 10 -0.86 -11.78 18.76
CA LEU A 10 -1.44 -12.48 17.60
C LEU A 10 -0.65 -12.22 16.31
N ILE A 11 -0.24 -10.97 16.05
CA ILE A 11 0.56 -10.61 14.88
C ILE A 11 1.91 -11.33 14.92
N ARG A 12 2.57 -11.36 16.09
CA ARG A 12 3.80 -12.12 16.27
C ARG A 12 3.63 -13.62 16.06
N ALA A 13 2.57 -14.21 16.59
CA ALA A 13 2.29 -15.64 16.40
C ALA A 13 2.04 -15.99 14.92
N TRP A 14 1.36 -15.09 14.19
CA TRP A 14 1.15 -15.21 12.76
C TRP A 14 2.48 -15.11 11.99
N LEU A 15 3.32 -14.11 12.27
CA LEU A 15 4.64 -13.94 11.64
C LEU A 15 5.54 -15.16 11.88
N HIS A 16 5.55 -15.70 13.10
CA HIS A 16 6.29 -16.92 13.43
C HIS A 16 5.75 -18.16 12.66
N THR A 17 4.46 -18.19 12.36
CA THR A 17 3.86 -19.27 11.55
C THR A 17 4.26 -19.15 10.08
N VAL A 18 4.27 -17.94 9.54
CA VAL A 18 4.76 -17.65 8.18
C VAL A 18 6.23 -18.03 8.02
N ASP A 19 7.07 -17.67 8.99
CA ASP A 19 8.50 -18.01 9.01
C ASP A 19 8.72 -19.54 9.03
N ARG A 20 8.09 -20.24 9.99
CA ARG A 20 8.20 -21.71 10.10
C ARG A 20 7.69 -22.47 8.87
N ASN A 21 6.77 -21.91 8.09
CA ASN A 21 6.31 -22.53 6.85
C ASN A 21 7.42 -22.58 5.77
N GLY A 22 8.37 -21.64 5.82
CA GLY A 22 9.47 -21.54 4.86
C GLY A 22 9.08 -20.94 3.50
N GLY A 23 7.86 -20.43 3.36
CA GLY A 23 7.33 -19.92 2.09
C GLY A 23 8.04 -18.67 1.57
N ILE A 24 8.65 -17.86 2.46
CA ILE A 24 9.49 -16.72 2.07
C ILE A 24 10.64 -17.20 1.17
N TYR A 25 11.33 -18.26 1.58
CA TYR A 25 12.49 -18.81 0.86
C TYR A 25 12.10 -19.72 -0.30
N ARG A 26 11.05 -20.54 -0.14
CA ARG A 26 10.63 -21.52 -1.15
C ARG A 26 9.82 -20.92 -2.30
N TYR A 27 9.02 -19.90 -2.00
CA TYR A 27 8.00 -19.39 -2.93
C TYR A 27 8.04 -17.86 -3.13
N ARG A 28 9.05 -17.18 -2.57
CA ARG A 28 9.23 -15.72 -2.70
C ARG A 28 8.00 -14.94 -2.18
N TRP A 29 7.47 -15.34 -1.02
CA TRP A 29 6.46 -14.53 -0.35
C TRP A 29 7.05 -13.18 0.05
N GLY A 30 6.52 -12.10 -0.53
CA GLY A 30 6.94 -10.74 -0.24
C GLY A 30 6.37 -10.22 1.08
N ASP A 31 7.00 -9.19 1.64
CA ASP A 31 6.56 -8.51 2.85
C ASP A 31 5.21 -7.80 2.66
N ALA A 32 4.97 -7.17 1.50
CA ALA A 32 3.72 -6.49 1.19
C ALA A 32 2.46 -7.38 1.34
N PRO A 33 2.37 -8.57 0.70
CA PRO A 33 1.23 -9.47 0.92
C PRO A 33 1.20 -10.05 2.35
N ILE A 34 2.36 -10.31 2.96
CA ILE A 34 2.45 -10.80 4.34
C ILE A 34 1.83 -9.78 5.31
N HIS A 35 2.28 -8.53 5.27
CA HIS A 35 1.74 -7.45 6.09
C HIS A 35 0.26 -7.19 5.79
N THR A 36 -0.13 -7.21 4.52
CA THR A 36 -1.54 -7.00 4.15
C THR A 36 -2.43 -8.08 4.76
N LEU A 37 -2.05 -9.36 4.67
CA LEU A 37 -2.86 -10.44 5.24
C LEU A 37 -3.00 -10.31 6.76
N VAL A 38 -1.90 -10.11 7.50
CA VAL A 38 -1.99 -10.05 8.96
C VAL A 38 -2.75 -8.83 9.46
N LEU A 39 -2.56 -7.66 8.83
CA LEU A 39 -3.23 -6.43 9.24
C LEU A 39 -4.72 -6.49 8.94
N THR A 40 -5.11 -6.98 7.76
CA THR A 40 -6.52 -7.02 7.34
C THR A 40 -7.32 -8.12 8.02
N GLN A 41 -6.68 -9.16 8.55
CA GLN A 41 -7.35 -10.21 9.31
C GLN A 41 -7.44 -9.92 10.82
N LEU A 42 -6.46 -9.21 11.40
CA LEU A 42 -6.38 -9.04 12.86
C LEU A 42 -6.76 -7.66 13.36
N LEU A 43 -6.74 -6.63 12.51
CA LEU A 43 -7.14 -5.28 12.92
C LEU A 43 -8.55 -4.96 12.49
N ALA A 44 -9.24 -4.21 13.34
CA ALA A 44 -10.45 -3.54 12.93
C ALA A 44 -10.12 -2.49 11.84
N LYS A 45 -11.04 -2.34 10.89
CA LYS A 45 -10.86 -1.49 9.70
C LYS A 45 -10.47 -0.04 10.04
N ASP A 46 -10.90 0.47 11.18
CA ASP A 46 -10.65 1.83 11.65
C ASP A 46 -9.22 2.07 12.14
N HIS A 47 -8.44 1.01 12.35
CA HIS A 47 -7.02 1.08 12.70
C HIS A 47 -6.09 1.09 11.49
N ILE A 48 -6.63 1.00 10.27
CA ILE A 48 -5.90 1.06 9.02
C ILE A 48 -6.41 2.28 8.26
N ALA A 49 -5.54 3.20 7.89
CA ALA A 49 -5.92 4.43 7.21
C ALA A 49 -5.39 4.49 5.78
N ARG A 50 -6.22 4.97 4.86
CA ARG A 50 -5.82 5.34 3.51
C ARG A 50 -5.33 6.78 3.47
N LEU A 51 -4.13 6.98 2.92
CA LEU A 51 -3.47 8.28 2.84
C LEU A 51 -3.74 8.99 1.50
N ARG A 52 -5.01 9.22 1.18
CA ARG A 52 -5.44 9.76 -0.12
C ARG A 52 -4.95 11.19 -0.40
N TYR A 53 -4.69 11.97 0.64
CA TYR A 53 -4.24 13.36 0.54
C TYR A 53 -2.72 13.51 0.41
N PHE A 54 -1.99 12.39 0.31
CA PHE A 54 -0.55 12.37 0.11
C PHE A 54 -0.24 11.83 -1.28
N GLY A 55 0.48 12.63 -2.08
CA GLY A 55 1.06 12.16 -3.33
C GLY A 55 2.26 11.26 -3.05
N TYR A 56 2.39 10.16 -3.78
CA TYR A 56 3.49 9.23 -3.62
C TYR A 56 3.99 8.72 -4.97
N VAL A 57 5.30 8.55 -5.10
CA VAL A 57 5.95 8.00 -6.29
C VAL A 57 6.91 6.88 -5.88
N HIS A 58 6.81 5.75 -6.56
CA HIS A 58 7.74 4.63 -6.44
C HIS A 58 8.01 4.06 -7.82
N ARG A 59 9.21 4.33 -8.36
CA ARG A 59 9.60 3.98 -9.73
C ARG A 59 8.64 4.61 -10.75
N SER A 60 7.96 3.79 -11.57
CA SER A 60 7.00 4.23 -12.58
C SER A 60 5.55 4.30 -12.07
N GLU A 61 5.31 3.92 -10.81
CA GLU A 61 4.01 3.98 -10.14
C GLU A 61 3.91 5.27 -9.34
N PHE A 62 2.79 5.98 -9.49
CA PHE A 62 2.52 7.16 -8.67
C PHE A 62 1.03 7.33 -8.40
N THR A 63 0.75 7.95 -7.26
CA THR A 63 -0.59 8.38 -6.84
C THR A 63 -0.54 9.88 -6.60
N CYS A 64 -1.54 10.60 -7.11
CA CYS A 64 -1.70 12.03 -6.86
C CYS A 64 -2.50 12.24 -5.57
N ALA A 65 -2.14 13.26 -4.80
CA ALA A 65 -2.95 13.69 -3.67
C ALA A 65 -4.34 14.12 -4.15
N ASP A 66 -5.38 13.73 -3.40
CA ASP A 66 -6.74 14.18 -3.68
C ASP A 66 -6.85 15.71 -3.65
N GLY A 67 -7.62 16.27 -4.59
CA GLY A 67 -7.76 17.71 -4.77
C GLY A 67 -6.65 18.36 -5.61
N ILE A 68 -5.60 17.63 -6.00
CA ILE A 68 -4.61 18.12 -6.96
C ILE A 68 -5.04 17.75 -8.38
N GLU A 69 -5.00 18.74 -9.26
CA GLU A 69 -5.32 18.60 -10.69
C GLU A 69 -4.35 17.59 -11.36
N LYS A 70 -4.87 16.74 -12.23
CA LYS A 70 -4.16 15.54 -12.72
C LYS A 70 -2.94 15.91 -13.54
N ASP A 71 -3.05 16.89 -14.43
CA ASP A 71 -1.97 17.28 -15.31
C ASP A 71 -0.90 18.07 -14.55
N LEU A 72 -1.31 18.92 -13.58
CA LEU A 72 -0.40 19.52 -12.61
C LEU A 72 0.40 18.45 -11.84
N CYS A 73 -0.27 17.44 -11.30
CA CYS A 73 0.39 16.35 -10.59
C CYS A 73 1.37 15.60 -11.50
N LYS A 74 0.95 15.22 -12.72
CA LYS A 74 1.81 14.56 -13.71
C LYS A 74 3.06 15.38 -14.03
N ALA A 75 2.91 16.70 -14.17
CA ALA A 75 4.03 17.60 -14.40
C ALA A 75 5.01 17.61 -13.21
N GLN A 76 4.48 17.57 -11.97
CA GLN A 76 5.28 17.53 -10.74
C GLN A 76 6.01 16.21 -10.52
N VAL A 77 5.41 15.06 -10.88
CA VAL A 77 6.06 13.75 -10.70
C VAL A 77 7.10 13.46 -11.78
N LYS A 78 6.97 14.05 -12.97
CA LYS A 78 7.83 13.80 -14.14
C LYS A 78 9.34 13.79 -13.84
N PRO A 79 9.92 14.69 -13.02
CA PRO A 79 11.35 14.67 -12.69
C PRO A 79 11.79 13.47 -11.84
N PHE A 80 10.87 12.84 -11.10
CA PHE A 80 11.14 11.70 -10.21
C PHE A 80 10.97 10.35 -10.91
N LEU A 81 10.42 10.33 -12.13
CA LEU A 81 10.14 9.12 -12.86
C LEU A 81 11.39 8.67 -13.65
N PRO A 82 11.73 7.38 -13.66
CA PRO A 82 12.87 6.88 -14.43
C PRO A 82 12.63 7.08 -15.93
N TYR A 83 13.55 7.76 -16.60
CA TYR A 83 13.59 7.97 -18.06
C TYR A 83 13.90 6.66 -18.81
N TRP A 84 12.95 5.73 -18.88
CA TRP A 84 13.19 4.44 -19.57
C TRP A 84 11.93 3.87 -20.24
N GLY A 85 11.21 4.65 -21.04
CA GLY A 85 10.12 4.11 -21.89
C GLY A 85 9.05 3.28 -21.17
N MET A 86 8.99 3.33 -19.84
CA MET A 86 8.09 2.54 -19.03
C MET A 86 6.70 3.15 -19.10
N GLN A 87 5.69 2.30 -19.25
CA GLN A 87 4.31 2.73 -19.17
C GLN A 87 4.01 3.24 -17.76
N TYR A 88 3.54 4.48 -17.67
CA TYR A 88 3.17 5.11 -16.41
C TYR A 88 1.97 4.39 -15.80
N LEU A 89 2.12 3.89 -14.58
CA LEU A 89 1.03 3.31 -13.81
C LEU A 89 0.49 4.39 -12.88
N TYR A 90 -0.39 5.21 -13.43
CA TYR A 90 -1.15 6.19 -12.68
C TYR A 90 -2.36 5.52 -12.03
N SER A 91 -2.51 5.76 -10.73
CA SER A 91 -3.75 5.47 -10.03
C SER A 91 -4.35 6.76 -9.47
N GLU A 92 -5.59 7.07 -9.89
CA GLU A 92 -6.32 8.28 -9.48
C GLU A 92 -6.53 8.37 -7.97
N ASP A 93 -6.67 7.22 -7.33
CA ASP A 93 -7.07 7.07 -5.94
C ASP A 93 -6.13 6.11 -5.18
N GLY A 94 -4.97 5.78 -5.77
CA GLY A 94 -4.06 4.76 -5.25
C GLY A 94 -4.61 3.34 -5.34
N CYS A 95 -5.74 3.14 -6.01
CA CYS A 95 -6.27 1.83 -6.34
C CYS A 95 -5.87 1.32 -7.71
N LEU A 96 -5.43 0.06 -7.73
CA LEU A 96 -5.25 -0.70 -8.96
C LEU A 96 -6.60 -0.86 -9.65
N SER A 97 -6.62 -0.68 -10.97
CA SER A 97 -7.82 -0.89 -11.81
C SER A 97 -8.38 -2.32 -11.73
N SER A 98 -7.56 -3.28 -11.30
CA SER A 98 -7.93 -4.69 -11.09
C SER A 98 -8.65 -4.96 -9.76
N LEU A 99 -8.61 -4.03 -8.79
CA LEU A 99 -9.33 -4.16 -7.52
C LEU A 99 -10.78 -3.66 -7.67
N ARG A 100 -11.71 -4.33 -6.98
CA ARG A 100 -13.09 -3.82 -6.85
C ARG A 100 -13.05 -2.48 -6.12
N LYS A 101 -13.72 -1.46 -6.67
CA LYS A 101 -13.81 -0.12 -6.06
C LYS A 101 -14.28 -0.16 -4.60
N SER A 102 -15.14 -1.10 -4.22
CA SER A 102 -15.58 -1.24 -2.82
C SER A 102 -14.44 -1.56 -1.85
N LEU A 103 -13.39 -2.26 -2.29
CA LEU A 103 -12.20 -2.55 -1.47
C LEU A 103 -11.29 -1.33 -1.32
N CYS A 104 -11.28 -0.45 -2.32
CA CYS A 104 -10.50 0.79 -2.33
C CYS A 104 -10.95 1.80 -1.27
N HIS A 105 -12.24 1.82 -0.99
CA HIS A 105 -12.86 2.72 -0.03
C HIS A 105 -13.26 2.01 1.27
N TYR A 106 -12.69 0.83 1.52
CA TYR A 106 -13.01 0.02 2.69
C TYR A 106 -12.45 0.61 3.99
N TYR A 107 -11.26 1.23 3.91
CA TYR A 107 -10.55 1.82 5.03
C TYR A 107 -10.86 3.32 5.15
N PRO A 108 -10.95 3.86 6.39
CA PRO A 108 -11.11 5.29 6.59
C PRO A 108 -9.94 6.09 6.02
N GLU A 109 -10.22 7.35 5.70
CA GLU A 109 -9.23 8.31 5.22
C GLU A 109 -8.80 9.22 6.37
N ILE A 110 -7.51 9.54 6.46
CA ILE A 110 -7.02 10.61 7.33
C ILE A 110 -6.98 11.90 6.52
N LYS A 111 -7.79 12.87 6.94
CA LYS A 111 -7.69 14.27 6.50
C LYS A 111 -6.77 14.99 7.47
N LEU A 112 -5.75 15.66 6.94
CA LEU A 112 -4.93 16.61 7.70
C LEU A 112 -5.56 17.99 7.68
#